data_AF-A0A6I8N4F4-F1
#
_entry.id   AF-A0A6I8N4F4-F1
#
_cell.length_a   1.000
_cell.length_b   1.000
_cell.length_c   1.000
_cell.angle_alpha   90.00
_cell.angle_beta   90.00
_cell.angle_gamma   90.00
#
_symmetry.space_group_name_H-M   'P 1'
#
loop_
_entity.id
_entity.type
_entity.pdbx_description
1 polymer ?
#
loop_
_entity_poly.entity_id
_entity_poly.type
_entity_poly.pdbx_seq_one_letter_code
_entity_poly.pdbx_strand_id
1 'polypeptide(L)'
;MPRRGLMLQARTRWLLVGLAVLFSLLLFMYLLECAPQTDGNSSLPGIGENYGKEYYQALLQEQEEQYQTRATSLKRQIAQLKQELQEMSEKMRLLQEKKSPRTNGMGYQGTKDQVPSDLLEFLHSQIDKAELEMGLTRHPEEKPVRKDKRDELVEVIEAGLEVLNNPDEEDEQEDDDGPNGEKHIFSENDFVEGYYRTERDKGTQYELFFKKTDLMEYRHVTLFRPFGPLMKVRSETIDITKSVINIIVPLAGRTEAFAQFMQNFRDICIHQDKRIHLTVVYFGEEGLSDVKNILESVVSETNFHNYTLVSLNEEFNRGRGLDVGARAWEKGEVLMFFCDVDIYFSKEFLNSCRLNAEPGKKVFYPVVFSLYNPAIVYASQDAPPPVDQQLVHKKDSGFWRDFGFGMTCQYRTDFLTIGGFDLEVKGWGGEDVHLYRKYLHSDLIAVRTPVPGLFHLWHEKHCADELTPEQYRMCIQSKAMNEASHSHLGMLVFREEIETHLRKQAFRSNSEAVG
;
A
#
# COMPACT_ATOMS: atom_id res chain seq x y z
N MET A 1 3.43 -35.89 77.99
CA MET A 1 3.60 -35.42 76.59
C MET A 1 2.55 -34.37 76.28
N PRO A 2 2.93 -33.17 75.81
CA PRO A 2 2.07 -32.42 74.90
C PRO A 2 2.79 -32.07 73.59
N ARG A 3 2.02 -32.15 72.50
CA ARG A 3 2.43 -31.95 71.11
C ARG A 3 2.81 -30.50 70.83
N ARG A 4 4.11 -30.20 70.68
CA ARG A 4 4.61 -28.88 70.22
C ARG A 4 4.73 -28.75 68.68
N GLY A 5 4.38 -29.78 67.90
CA GLY A 5 4.59 -29.81 66.45
C GLY A 5 3.50 -29.17 65.56
N LEU A 6 2.29 -28.92 66.06
CA LEU A 6 1.16 -28.50 65.19
C LEU A 6 1.08 -26.98 64.94
N MET A 7 1.59 -26.16 65.85
CA MET A 7 1.45 -24.70 65.80
C MET A 7 2.40 -24.03 64.79
N LEU A 8 3.55 -24.65 64.50
CA LEU A 8 4.54 -24.09 63.58
C LEU A 8 4.11 -24.23 62.11
N GLN A 9 3.44 -25.35 61.75
CA GLN A 9 2.89 -25.59 60.42
C GLN A 9 1.67 -24.72 60.08
N ALA A 10 0.84 -24.41 61.08
CA ALA A 10 -0.29 -23.50 60.87
C ALA A 10 0.20 -22.08 60.57
N ARG A 11 1.21 -21.59 61.31
CA ARG A 11 1.77 -20.24 61.11
C ARG A 11 2.44 -20.07 59.75
N THR A 12 3.18 -21.07 59.26
CA THR A 12 3.77 -21.02 57.91
C THR A 12 2.70 -21.06 56.81
N ARG A 13 1.60 -21.80 56.99
CA ARG A 13 0.48 -21.78 56.03
C ARG A 13 -0.21 -20.43 55.97
N TRP A 14 -0.48 -19.80 57.11
CA TRP A 14 -1.06 -18.44 57.14
C TRP A 14 -0.13 -17.39 56.55
N LEU A 15 1.19 -17.54 56.71
CA LEU A 15 2.19 -16.68 56.07
C LEU A 15 2.21 -16.83 54.55
N LEU A 16 2.12 -18.06 54.04
CA LEU A 16 2.06 -18.32 52.59
C LEU A 16 0.76 -17.81 51.98
N VAL A 17 -0.38 -17.96 52.67
CA VAL A 17 -1.66 -17.39 52.22
C VAL A 17 -1.60 -15.86 52.23
N GLY A 18 -1.00 -15.24 53.26
CA GLY A 18 -0.80 -13.80 53.31
C GLY A 18 0.07 -13.28 52.17
N LEU A 19 1.16 -13.97 51.86
CA LEU A 19 2.03 -13.66 50.71
C LEU A 19 1.30 -13.81 49.38
N ALA A 20 0.51 -14.88 49.20
CA ALA A 20 -0.26 -15.08 47.98
C ALA A 20 -1.31 -13.97 47.77
N VAL A 21 -2.02 -13.56 48.84
CA VAL A 21 -2.97 -12.44 48.77
C VAL A 21 -2.26 -11.12 48.47
N LEU A 22 -1.08 -10.88 49.06
CA LEU A 22 -0.27 -9.70 48.77
C LEU A 22 0.16 -9.65 47.29
N PHE A 23 0.65 -10.76 46.75
CA PHE A 23 1.03 -10.86 45.33
C PHE A 23 -0.17 -10.68 44.40
N SER A 24 -1.34 -11.24 44.74
CA SER A 24 -2.57 -11.04 43.97
C SER A 24 -3.03 -9.59 43.99
N LEU A 25 -2.92 -8.90 45.13
CA LEU A 25 -3.26 -7.48 45.24
C LEU A 25 -2.27 -6.60 44.47
N LEU A 26 -0.96 -6.89 44.53
CA LEU A 26 0.04 -6.19 43.73
C LEU A 26 -0.18 -6.40 42.23
N LEU A 27 -0.53 -7.62 41.81
CA LEU A 27 -0.87 -7.91 40.42
C LEU A 27 -2.14 -7.15 39.98
N PHE A 28 -3.14 -7.05 40.86
CA PHE A 28 -4.37 -6.31 40.58
C PHE A 28 -4.13 -4.79 40.50
N MET A 29 -3.30 -4.22 41.39
CA MET A 29 -2.89 -2.82 41.32
C MET A 29 -2.05 -2.54 40.07
N TYR A 30 -1.13 -3.44 39.70
CA TYR A 30 -0.39 -3.36 38.44
C TYR A 30 -1.34 -3.41 37.23
N LEU A 31 -2.36 -4.27 37.24
CA LEU A 31 -3.36 -4.32 36.17
C LEU A 31 -4.27 -3.07 36.15
N LEU A 32 -4.48 -2.39 37.27
CA LEU A 32 -5.18 -1.11 37.34
C LEU A 32 -4.33 0.06 36.87
N GLU A 33 -3.02 0.06 37.16
CA GLU A 33 -2.06 1.07 36.69
C GLU A 33 -1.64 0.86 35.22
N CYS A 34 -1.66 -0.38 34.73
CA CYS A 34 -1.45 -0.74 33.33
C CYS A 34 -2.77 -0.92 32.55
N ALA A 35 -3.93 -0.67 33.17
CA ALA A 35 -5.15 -0.47 32.41
C ALA A 35 -4.93 0.80 31.58
N PRO A 36 -5.01 0.74 30.24
CA PRO A 36 -4.83 1.93 29.43
C PRO A 36 -5.85 2.96 29.90
N GLN A 37 -5.37 4.18 30.21
CA GLN A 37 -6.27 5.30 30.34
C GLN A 37 -7.07 5.36 29.03
N THR A 38 -8.38 5.21 29.12
CA THR A 38 -9.25 5.69 28.05
C THR A 38 -9.06 7.19 28.05
N ASP A 39 -8.11 7.67 27.24
CA ASP A 39 -8.02 9.08 26.85
C ASP A 39 -9.24 9.38 25.98
N GLY A 40 -10.41 9.36 26.60
CA GLY A 40 -11.61 10.01 26.11
C GLY A 40 -11.39 11.50 26.30
N ASN A 41 -10.60 12.08 25.38
CA ASN A 41 -10.61 13.49 25.00
C ASN A 41 -9.54 13.82 23.94
N SER A 42 -9.37 12.95 22.92
CA SER A 42 -8.92 13.43 21.61
C SER A 42 -10.14 13.52 20.70
N SER A 43 -10.66 14.73 20.56
CA SER A 43 -11.73 15.04 19.61
C SER A 43 -11.23 14.79 18.19
N LEU A 44 -12.00 14.03 17.41
CA LEU A 44 -11.89 14.04 15.95
C LEU A 44 -12.15 15.48 15.48
N PRO A 45 -11.36 16.02 14.55
CA PRO A 45 -11.71 17.29 13.92
C PRO A 45 -13.04 17.10 13.17
N GLY A 46 -14.10 17.77 13.62
CA GLY A 46 -15.37 17.88 12.89
C GLY A 46 -16.56 17.06 13.38
N ILE A 47 -16.41 16.16 14.37
CA ILE A 47 -17.57 15.46 14.95
C ILE A 47 -17.95 16.13 16.27
N GLY A 48 -19.08 16.82 16.27
CA GLY A 48 -19.61 17.54 17.44
C GLY A 48 -19.70 16.66 18.69
N GLU A 49 -19.26 17.21 19.81
CA GLU A 49 -19.40 16.63 21.14
C GLU A 49 -20.88 16.52 21.50
N ASN A 50 -21.52 15.33 21.39
CA ASN A 50 -22.70 14.93 22.20
C ASN A 50 -23.34 13.55 21.91
N TYR A 51 -22.78 12.68 21.08
CA TYR A 51 -23.43 11.40 20.79
C TYR A 51 -22.97 10.28 21.73
N GLY A 52 -23.79 9.98 22.75
CA GLY A 52 -23.57 8.89 23.70
C GLY A 52 -23.91 7.49 23.14
N LYS A 53 -23.51 6.43 23.85
CA LYS A 53 -23.74 5.01 23.49
C LYS A 53 -25.19 4.68 23.11
N GLU A 54 -26.16 5.32 23.75
CA GLU A 54 -27.59 5.12 23.51
C GLU A 54 -28.03 5.62 22.12
N TYR A 55 -27.40 6.69 21.61
CA TYR A 55 -27.66 7.22 20.28
C TYR A 55 -27.27 6.21 19.20
N TYR A 56 -26.08 5.62 19.32
CA TYR A 56 -25.62 4.58 18.39
C TYR A 56 -26.49 3.33 18.47
N GLN A 57 -26.97 2.96 19.66
CA GLN A 57 -27.84 1.80 19.83
C GLN A 57 -29.22 2.01 19.18
N ALA A 58 -29.76 3.24 19.25
CA ALA A 58 -30.99 3.60 18.54
C ALA A 58 -30.80 3.57 17.01
N LEU A 59 -29.68 4.10 16.51
CA LEU A 59 -29.35 4.08 15.08
C LEU A 59 -29.23 2.63 14.54
N LEU A 60 -28.58 1.74 15.30
CA LEU A 60 -28.44 0.33 14.95
C LEU A 60 -29.80 -0.36 14.86
N GLN A 61 -30.70 -0.06 15.79
CA GLN A 61 -32.03 -0.66 15.82
C GLN A 61 -32.90 -0.16 14.66
N GLU A 62 -32.87 1.14 14.37
CA GLU A 62 -33.55 1.72 13.20
C GLU A 62 -33.01 1.13 11.88
N GLN A 63 -31.70 0.94 11.79
CA GLN A 63 -31.07 0.31 10.62
C GLN A 63 -31.48 -1.17 10.49
N GLU A 64 -31.56 -1.93 11.58
CA GLU A 64 -31.99 -3.33 11.55
C GLU A 64 -33.44 -3.47 11.03
N GLU A 65 -34.33 -2.56 11.45
CA GLU A 65 -35.70 -2.50 10.95
C GLU A 65 -35.76 -2.10 9.46
N GLN A 66 -34.95 -1.12 9.02
CA GLN A 66 -34.85 -0.75 7.61
C GLN A 66 -34.29 -1.90 6.76
N TYR A 67 -33.25 -2.60 7.23
CA TYR A 67 -32.68 -3.77 6.54
C TYR A 67 -33.69 -4.91 6.43
N GLN A 68 -34.41 -5.22 7.51
CA GLN A 68 -35.46 -6.23 7.48
C GLN A 68 -36.55 -5.85 6.47
N THR A 69 -36.94 -4.58 6.42
CA THR A 69 -37.96 -4.08 5.47
C THR A 69 -37.47 -4.17 4.02
N ARG A 70 -36.25 -3.72 3.74
CA ARG A 70 -35.64 -3.78 2.40
C ARG A 70 -35.41 -5.21 1.95
N ALA A 71 -34.91 -6.09 2.82
CA ALA A 71 -34.73 -7.51 2.53
C ALA A 71 -36.07 -8.21 2.23
N THR A 72 -37.13 -7.86 2.94
CA THR A 72 -38.48 -8.41 2.70
C THR A 72 -39.04 -7.92 1.36
N SER A 73 -38.84 -6.63 1.04
CA SER A 73 -39.22 -6.06 -0.26
C SER A 73 -38.47 -6.72 -1.43
N LEU A 74 -37.14 -6.86 -1.32
CA LEU A 74 -36.31 -7.50 -2.34
C LEU A 74 -36.66 -8.98 -2.52
N LYS A 75 -36.92 -9.72 -1.44
CA LYS A 75 -37.42 -11.11 -1.53
C LYS A 75 -38.73 -11.19 -2.32
N ARG A 76 -39.64 -10.22 -2.13
CA ARG A 76 -40.91 -10.15 -2.88
C ARG A 76 -40.68 -9.84 -4.36
N GLN A 77 -39.79 -8.90 -4.68
CA GLN A 77 -39.43 -8.56 -6.07
C GLN A 77 -38.76 -9.74 -6.78
N ILE A 78 -37.83 -10.43 -6.12
CA ILE A 78 -37.18 -11.64 -6.67
C ILE A 78 -38.22 -12.74 -6.93
N ALA A 79 -39.20 -12.91 -6.04
CA ALA A 79 -40.27 -13.88 -6.24
C ALA A 79 -41.15 -13.53 -7.46
N GLN A 80 -41.51 -12.24 -7.63
CA GLN A 80 -42.27 -11.77 -8.79
C GLN A 80 -41.49 -11.96 -10.10
N LEU A 81 -40.22 -11.53 -10.14
CA LEU A 81 -39.38 -11.68 -11.32
C LEU A 81 -39.19 -13.14 -11.71
N LYS A 82 -39.00 -14.04 -10.75
CA LYS A 82 -38.92 -15.48 -11.02
C LYS A 82 -40.21 -16.03 -11.64
N GLN A 83 -41.37 -15.57 -11.17
CA GLN A 83 -42.66 -15.98 -11.71
C GLN A 83 -42.85 -15.47 -13.14
N GLU A 84 -42.54 -14.21 -13.41
CA GLU A 84 -42.60 -13.64 -14.76
C GLU A 84 -41.65 -14.34 -15.73
N LEU A 85 -40.44 -14.68 -15.29
CA LEU A 85 -39.46 -15.40 -16.09
C LEU A 85 -39.94 -16.82 -16.43
N GLN A 86 -40.61 -17.48 -15.49
CA GLN A 86 -41.19 -18.81 -15.70
C GLN A 86 -42.38 -18.75 -16.67
N GLU A 87 -43.27 -17.78 -16.53
CA GLU A 87 -44.38 -17.56 -17.46
C GLU A 87 -43.90 -17.22 -18.88
N MET A 88 -42.85 -16.40 -19.00
CA MET A 88 -42.26 -16.04 -20.29
C MET A 88 -41.56 -17.24 -20.94
N SER A 89 -40.88 -18.07 -20.15
CA SER A 89 -40.26 -19.31 -20.59
C SER A 89 -41.31 -20.31 -21.09
N GLU A 90 -42.45 -20.46 -20.40
CA GLU A 90 -43.55 -21.32 -20.84
C GLU A 90 -44.21 -20.79 -22.12
N LYS A 91 -44.41 -19.47 -22.23
CA LYS A 91 -44.89 -18.83 -23.47
C LYS A 91 -43.94 -19.08 -24.64
N MET A 92 -42.63 -18.98 -24.44
CA MET A 92 -41.64 -19.30 -25.47
C MET A 92 -41.67 -20.78 -25.86
N ARG A 93 -41.82 -21.69 -24.90
CA ARG A 93 -41.92 -23.14 -25.18
C ARG A 93 -43.16 -23.48 -26.01
N LEU A 94 -44.30 -22.87 -25.70
CA LEU A 94 -45.55 -23.01 -26.45
C LEU A 94 -45.46 -22.42 -27.87
N LEU A 95 -44.68 -21.34 -28.05
CA LEU A 95 -44.40 -20.76 -29.37
C LEU A 95 -43.45 -21.64 -30.20
N GLN A 96 -42.48 -22.32 -29.56
CA GLN A 96 -41.62 -23.30 -30.21
C GLN A 96 -42.36 -24.59 -30.60
N GLU A 97 -43.26 -25.09 -29.75
CA GLU A 97 -44.05 -26.29 -30.05
C GLU A 97 -45.06 -26.06 -31.19
N LYS A 98 -45.50 -24.81 -31.42
CA LYS A 98 -46.36 -24.44 -32.56
C LYS A 98 -45.64 -24.30 -33.90
N LYS A 99 -44.30 -24.43 -33.94
CA LYS A 99 -43.52 -24.26 -35.16
C LYS A 99 -42.53 -25.41 -35.35
N SER A 100 -42.96 -26.46 -36.05
CA SER A 100 -42.03 -27.33 -36.79
C SER A 100 -42.69 -27.74 -38.12
N PRO A 101 -41.93 -27.93 -39.22
CA PRO A 101 -40.88 -28.94 -39.25
C PRO A 101 -39.58 -28.62 -40.05
N ARG A 102 -38.53 -29.41 -39.74
CA ARG A 102 -37.33 -29.78 -40.56
C ARG A 102 -36.31 -28.69 -40.95
N THR A 103 -35.08 -28.80 -40.44
CA THR A 103 -33.84 -29.07 -41.21
C THR A 103 -32.62 -29.21 -40.28
N ASN A 104 -31.69 -30.09 -40.68
CA ASN A 104 -30.37 -30.34 -40.09
C ASN A 104 -29.50 -29.07 -40.00
N GLY A 105 -28.60 -29.04 -39.02
CA GLY A 105 -27.27 -28.47 -39.21
C GLY A 105 -26.83 -27.41 -38.20
N MET A 106 -25.65 -27.67 -37.62
CA MET A 106 -24.71 -26.74 -37.00
C MET A 106 -25.06 -26.20 -35.60
N GLY A 107 -24.34 -26.74 -34.61
CA GLY A 107 -24.24 -26.17 -33.28
C GLY A 107 -23.55 -24.81 -33.34
N TYR A 108 -24.29 -23.78 -32.92
CA TYR A 108 -23.74 -22.49 -32.55
C TYR A 108 -23.58 -22.46 -31.04
N GLN A 109 -22.34 -22.30 -30.61
CA GLN A 109 -21.94 -22.07 -29.23
C GLN A 109 -22.20 -20.58 -28.94
N GLY A 110 -23.33 -20.30 -28.29
CA GLY A 110 -23.71 -18.96 -27.85
C GLY A 110 -22.87 -18.54 -26.65
N THR A 111 -22.04 -17.53 -26.88
CA THR A 111 -21.33 -16.70 -25.92
C THR A 111 -22.25 -16.28 -24.77
N LYS A 112 -21.92 -16.71 -23.55
CA LYS A 112 -22.37 -16.01 -22.35
C LYS A 112 -21.77 -14.61 -22.38
N ASP A 113 -22.63 -13.61 -22.30
CA ASP A 113 -22.27 -12.22 -22.06
C ASP A 113 -21.32 -12.14 -20.86
N GLN A 114 -20.04 -11.97 -21.19
CA GLN A 114 -19.02 -11.52 -20.27
C GLN A 114 -19.24 -10.03 -20.08
N VAL A 115 -19.92 -9.66 -18.99
CA VAL A 115 -19.65 -8.36 -18.36
C VAL A 115 -18.14 -8.34 -18.05
N PRO A 116 -17.40 -7.28 -18.40
CA PRO A 116 -15.96 -7.37 -18.61
C PRO A 116 -15.25 -7.71 -17.29
N SER A 117 -14.54 -8.84 -17.30
CA SER A 117 -13.58 -9.22 -16.26
C SER A 117 -12.61 -8.07 -15.97
N ASP A 118 -12.29 -7.25 -16.97
CA ASP A 118 -11.25 -6.23 -16.94
C ASP A 118 -11.56 -5.05 -16.00
N LEU A 119 -12.81 -4.60 -15.86
CA LEU A 119 -13.14 -3.48 -14.95
C LEU A 119 -13.13 -3.94 -13.49
N LEU A 120 -13.59 -5.17 -13.24
CA LEU A 120 -13.58 -5.75 -11.92
C LEU A 120 -12.14 -6.08 -11.49
N GLU A 121 -11.30 -6.61 -12.39
CA GLU A 121 -9.86 -6.82 -12.15
C GLU A 121 -9.10 -5.50 -11.97
N PHE A 122 -9.48 -4.45 -12.72
CA PHE A 122 -8.98 -3.09 -12.54
C PHE A 122 -9.37 -2.53 -11.17
N LEU A 123 -10.66 -2.47 -10.81
CA LEU A 123 -11.14 -2.01 -9.50
C LEU A 123 -10.57 -2.84 -8.33
N HIS A 124 -10.41 -4.16 -8.52
CA HIS A 124 -9.78 -5.05 -7.54
C HIS A 124 -8.27 -4.82 -7.38
N SER A 125 -7.57 -4.31 -8.40
CA SER A 125 -6.16 -3.92 -8.30
C SER A 125 -5.96 -2.59 -7.57
N GLN A 126 -6.99 -1.73 -7.51
CA GLN A 126 -6.87 -0.36 -7.02
C GLN A 126 -7.19 -0.16 -5.52
N ILE A 127 -7.82 -1.12 -4.83
CA ILE A 127 -8.27 -0.92 -3.41
C ILE A 127 -7.50 -1.75 -2.36
N ASP A 128 -6.53 -2.58 -2.74
CA ASP A 128 -5.85 -3.47 -1.78
C ASP A 128 -4.40 -3.06 -1.46
N LYS A 129 -4.18 -2.35 -0.34
CA LYS A 129 -3.64 -2.88 0.95
C LYS A 129 -3.17 -1.73 1.88
N ALA A 130 -4.08 -0.92 2.42
CA ALA A 130 -3.77 -0.23 3.66
C ALA A 130 -4.39 -0.98 4.84
N GLU A 131 -3.89 -2.18 5.14
CA GLU A 131 -4.02 -2.64 6.53
C GLU A 131 -3.03 -1.81 7.34
N LEU A 132 -3.52 -0.73 7.95
CA LEU A 132 -2.83 -0.10 9.08
C LEU A 132 -2.99 -1.00 10.32
N GLU A 133 -2.53 -2.24 10.24
CA GLU A 133 -1.98 -2.88 11.44
C GLU A 133 -0.70 -2.10 11.76
N MET A 134 -0.57 -1.64 12.99
CA MET A 134 0.64 -0.99 13.53
C MET A 134 1.89 -1.66 12.92
N GLY A 135 2.53 -1.01 11.93
CA GLY A 135 3.39 -1.60 10.88
C GLY A 135 4.56 -2.48 11.31
N LEU A 136 4.28 -3.56 12.03
CA LEU A 136 5.20 -4.50 12.66
C LEU A 136 4.63 -5.94 12.67
N THR A 137 3.43 -6.18 12.14
CA THR A 137 2.85 -7.52 11.98
C THR A 137 2.83 -7.99 10.53
N ARG A 138 2.93 -9.32 10.39
CA ARG A 138 3.34 -10.10 9.21
C ARG A 138 2.59 -9.78 7.93
N HIS A 139 3.37 -9.67 6.84
CA HIS A 139 3.07 -10.01 5.45
C HIS A 139 1.66 -9.62 4.99
N PRO A 140 1.49 -8.60 4.12
CA PRO A 140 0.31 -8.52 3.28
C PRO A 140 0.33 -9.74 2.36
N GLU A 141 -0.14 -10.87 2.90
CA GLU A 141 -0.38 -12.07 2.13
C GLU A 141 -1.37 -11.66 1.04
N GLU A 142 -0.99 -11.90 -0.22
CA GLU A 142 -1.92 -11.92 -1.36
C GLU A 142 -2.87 -13.12 -1.16
N LYS A 143 -3.71 -13.04 -0.14
CA LYS A 143 -4.90 -13.85 -0.04
C LYS A 143 -5.93 -13.15 -0.90
N PRO A 144 -6.61 -13.87 -1.81
CA PRO A 144 -7.72 -13.28 -2.53
C PRO A 144 -8.69 -12.68 -1.52
N VAL A 145 -8.94 -11.38 -1.63
CA VAL A 145 -9.92 -10.67 -0.79
C VAL A 145 -11.17 -11.52 -0.73
N ARG A 146 -11.56 -11.88 0.50
CA ARG A 146 -12.76 -12.70 0.71
C ARG A 146 -13.94 -11.96 0.07
N LYS A 147 -14.87 -12.70 -0.52
CA LYS A 147 -15.97 -12.13 -1.32
C LYS A 147 -16.75 -11.03 -0.57
N ASP A 148 -17.00 -11.23 0.72
CA ASP A 148 -17.60 -10.26 1.63
C ASP A 148 -16.86 -8.92 1.68
N LYS A 149 -15.53 -8.96 1.73
CA LYS A 149 -14.72 -7.75 1.73
C LYS A 149 -14.70 -7.06 0.36
N ARG A 150 -14.81 -7.80 -0.75
CA ARG A 150 -14.96 -7.21 -2.10
C ARG A 150 -16.28 -6.47 -2.24
N ASP A 151 -17.36 -7.12 -1.84
CA ASP A 151 -18.71 -6.54 -1.89
C ASP A 151 -18.77 -5.25 -1.03
N GLU A 152 -18.10 -5.22 0.13
CA GLU A 152 -17.95 -4.03 0.98
C GLU A 152 -17.22 -2.88 0.27
N LEU A 153 -16.11 -3.16 -0.42
CA LEU A 153 -15.32 -2.12 -1.09
C LEU A 153 -16.06 -1.52 -2.30
N VAL A 154 -16.81 -2.34 -3.03
CA VAL A 154 -17.69 -1.85 -4.11
C VAL A 154 -18.74 -0.90 -3.54
N GLU A 155 -19.40 -1.28 -2.44
CA GLU A 155 -20.38 -0.42 -1.75
C GLU A 155 -19.76 0.91 -1.30
N VAL A 156 -18.51 0.90 -0.83
CA VAL A 156 -17.77 2.11 -0.43
C VAL A 156 -17.50 3.03 -1.62
N ILE A 157 -17.08 2.49 -2.78
CA ILE A 157 -16.88 3.30 -4.00
C ILE A 157 -18.21 3.89 -4.47
N GLU A 158 -19.26 3.07 -4.53
CA GLU A 158 -20.60 3.51 -4.94
C GLU A 158 -21.10 4.65 -4.04
N ALA A 159 -20.93 4.53 -2.72
CA ALA A 159 -21.26 5.60 -1.78
C ALA A 159 -20.40 6.86 -2.00
N GLY A 160 -19.11 6.71 -2.32
CA GLY A 160 -18.25 7.84 -2.68
C GLY A 160 -18.71 8.57 -3.94
N LEU A 161 -19.13 7.82 -4.96
CA LEU A 161 -19.71 8.38 -6.18
C LEU A 161 -21.06 9.05 -5.93
N GLU A 162 -21.88 8.51 -5.01
CA GLU A 162 -23.14 9.15 -4.61
C GLU A 162 -22.88 10.51 -3.95
N VAL A 163 -21.89 10.60 -3.07
CA VAL A 163 -21.45 11.87 -2.45
C VAL A 163 -21.00 12.88 -3.50
N LEU A 164 -20.17 12.47 -4.47
CA LEU A 164 -19.66 13.39 -5.50
C LEU A 164 -20.73 13.85 -6.50
N ASN A 165 -21.67 12.98 -6.84
CA ASN A 165 -22.70 13.29 -7.83
C ASN A 165 -23.92 14.01 -7.21
N ASN A 166 -24.11 13.88 -5.90
CA ASN A 166 -25.15 14.55 -5.12
C ASN A 166 -24.53 15.30 -3.92
N PRO A 167 -23.71 16.34 -4.17
CA PRO A 167 -23.14 17.18 -3.13
C PRO A 167 -24.22 17.86 -2.28
N ASP A 168 -23.92 18.10 -1.01
CA ASP A 168 -24.76 18.89 -0.12
C ASP A 168 -24.56 20.39 -0.42
N GLU A 169 -25.48 21.27 0.03
CA GLU A 169 -25.40 22.72 -0.20
C GLU A 169 -24.07 23.35 0.27
N GLU A 170 -23.38 22.71 1.23
CA GLU A 170 -22.06 23.12 1.74
C GLU A 170 -20.91 22.77 0.78
N ASP A 171 -20.98 21.64 0.06
CA ASP A 171 -19.92 21.24 -0.88
C ASP A 171 -20.10 21.89 -2.26
N GLU A 172 -21.32 22.29 -2.64
CA GLU A 172 -21.60 22.98 -3.90
C GLU A 172 -20.82 24.30 -4.05
N GLN A 173 -20.34 24.89 -2.96
CA GLN A 173 -19.50 26.10 -2.98
C GLN A 173 -18.04 25.84 -3.39
N GLU A 174 -17.56 24.60 -3.26
CA GLU A 174 -16.21 24.19 -3.69
C GLU A 174 -16.16 23.65 -5.13
N ASP A 175 -17.31 23.30 -5.69
CA ASP A 175 -17.44 22.89 -7.08
C ASP A 175 -17.43 24.14 -7.99
N ASP A 176 -16.26 24.49 -8.54
CA ASP A 176 -16.17 25.48 -9.62
C ASP A 176 -16.99 24.93 -10.80
N ASP A 177 -18.19 25.49 -11.00
CA ASP A 177 -19.00 25.24 -12.18
C ASP A 177 -18.09 25.44 -13.40
N GLY A 178 -17.83 24.36 -14.15
CA GLY A 178 -17.05 24.42 -15.37
C GLY A 178 -17.59 25.52 -16.30
N PRO A 179 -16.83 25.97 -17.31
CA PRO A 179 -17.14 27.19 -18.08
C PRO A 179 -18.54 27.27 -18.74
N ASN A 180 -19.33 26.18 -18.71
CA ASN A 180 -20.70 26.08 -19.20
C ASN A 180 -21.77 25.69 -18.14
N GLY A 181 -21.44 25.54 -16.86
CA GLY A 181 -22.40 25.12 -15.81
C GLY A 181 -22.89 23.67 -15.95
N GLU A 182 -22.10 22.79 -16.58
CA GLU A 182 -22.40 21.35 -16.63
C GLU A 182 -21.79 20.65 -15.40
N LYS A 183 -22.65 20.05 -14.57
CA LYS A 183 -22.22 19.26 -13.40
C LYS A 183 -21.39 18.06 -13.86
N HIS A 184 -20.14 17.97 -13.41
CA HIS A 184 -19.26 16.86 -13.77
C HIS A 184 -19.72 15.57 -13.06
N ILE A 185 -20.35 14.66 -13.80
CA ILE A 185 -20.78 13.35 -13.26
C ILE A 185 -19.58 12.41 -13.18
N PHE A 186 -19.22 11.98 -11.97
CA PHE A 186 -18.18 10.97 -11.70
C PHE A 186 -18.72 9.55 -11.87
N SER A 187 -17.83 8.66 -12.33
CA SER A 187 -18.08 7.23 -12.54
C SER A 187 -16.98 6.38 -11.91
N GLU A 188 -17.17 5.06 -11.87
CA GLU A 188 -16.15 4.11 -11.38
C GLU A 188 -14.81 4.23 -12.10
N ASN A 189 -14.81 4.63 -13.38
CA ASN A 189 -13.57 4.83 -14.16
C ASN A 189 -12.77 6.05 -13.71
N ASP A 190 -13.40 6.97 -12.98
CA ASP A 190 -12.74 8.16 -12.44
C ASP A 190 -12.10 7.86 -11.07
N PHE A 191 -12.29 6.65 -10.51
CA PHE A 191 -11.60 6.24 -9.28
C PHE A 191 -10.11 6.03 -9.53
N VAL A 192 -9.27 6.67 -8.72
CA VAL A 192 -7.80 6.63 -8.87
C VAL A 192 -7.17 5.71 -7.84
N GLU A 193 -7.37 6.00 -6.57
CA GLU A 193 -6.81 5.22 -5.47
C GLU A 193 -7.68 5.36 -4.22
N GLY A 194 -7.56 4.40 -3.30
CA GLY A 194 -8.24 4.48 -2.02
C GLY A 194 -7.59 3.58 -0.98
N TYR A 195 -7.80 3.92 0.27
CA TYR A 195 -7.29 3.16 1.41
C TYR A 195 -8.26 3.23 2.58
N TYR A 196 -8.13 2.30 3.52
CA TYR A 196 -8.98 2.26 4.70
C TYR A 196 -8.18 2.08 5.99
N ARG A 197 -8.78 2.44 7.12
CA ARG A 197 -8.23 2.27 8.46
C ARG A 197 -9.32 1.77 9.38
N THR A 198 -9.11 0.61 9.99
CA THR A 198 -10.07 0.06 10.95
C THR A 198 -9.60 0.28 12.39
N GLU A 199 -10.39 1.03 13.15
CA GLU A 199 -10.28 1.12 14.60
C GLU A 199 -11.25 0.13 15.23
N ARG A 200 -10.73 -0.84 16.00
CA ARG A 200 -11.50 -1.99 16.50
C ARG A 200 -12.71 -1.59 17.34
N ASP A 201 -12.65 -0.43 17.97
CA ASP A 201 -13.65 0.11 18.88
C ASP A 201 -14.56 1.18 18.23
N LYS A 202 -14.25 1.64 17.02
CA LYS A 202 -15.02 2.71 16.35
C LYS A 202 -15.62 2.28 15.01
N GLY A 203 -14.86 1.57 14.18
CA GLY A 203 -15.24 1.22 12.82
C GLY A 203 -14.12 1.43 11.80
N THR A 204 -14.48 1.48 10.53
CA THR A 204 -13.55 1.63 9.41
C THR A 204 -13.72 2.97 8.72
N GLN A 205 -12.66 3.74 8.63
CA GLN A 205 -12.57 4.94 7.79
C GLN A 205 -12.03 4.56 6.41
N TYR A 206 -12.54 5.17 5.36
CA TYR A 206 -12.11 5.01 3.97
C TYR A 206 -11.77 6.38 3.40
N GLU A 207 -10.66 6.46 2.69
CA GLU A 207 -10.21 7.64 1.96
C GLU A 207 -10.21 7.25 0.48
N LEU A 208 -10.95 7.99 -0.34
CA LEU A 208 -11.16 7.69 -1.76
C LEU A 208 -10.76 8.90 -2.59
N PHE A 209 -9.97 8.68 -3.63
CA PHE A 209 -9.50 9.73 -4.54
C PHE A 209 -10.03 9.46 -5.94
N PHE A 210 -10.72 10.46 -6.49
CA PHE A 210 -11.27 10.43 -7.83
C PHE A 210 -10.66 11.53 -8.68
N LYS A 211 -10.53 11.28 -9.97
CA LYS A 211 -10.03 12.24 -10.92
C LYS A 211 -10.62 12.00 -12.31
N LYS A 212 -11.24 13.04 -12.84
CA LYS A 212 -11.65 13.11 -14.24
C LYS A 212 -10.45 13.35 -15.16
N THR A 213 -10.49 12.77 -16.35
CA THR A 213 -9.39 12.88 -17.33
C THR A 213 -9.17 14.32 -17.81
N ASP A 214 -10.24 15.09 -17.91
CA ASP A 214 -10.26 16.50 -18.35
C ASP A 214 -9.97 17.50 -17.21
N LEU A 215 -10.02 17.05 -15.95
CA LEU A 215 -9.76 17.90 -14.80
C LEU A 215 -8.32 17.73 -14.28
N MET A 216 -7.75 18.84 -13.82
CA MET A 216 -6.42 18.85 -13.21
C MET A 216 -6.45 18.52 -11.71
N GLU A 217 -7.62 18.66 -11.09
CA GLU A 217 -7.88 18.50 -9.66
C GLU A 217 -8.38 17.09 -9.31
N TYR A 218 -8.17 16.70 -8.07
CA TYR A 218 -8.67 15.45 -7.50
C TYR A 218 -9.83 15.75 -6.57
N ARG A 219 -10.85 14.88 -6.57
CA ARG A 219 -11.89 14.87 -5.55
C ARG A 219 -11.53 13.84 -4.49
N HIS A 220 -11.53 14.25 -3.24
CA HIS A 220 -11.22 13.41 -2.09
C HIS A 220 -12.46 13.23 -1.23
N VAL A 221 -12.86 11.99 -1.02
CA VAL A 221 -14.02 11.64 -0.20
C VAL A 221 -13.58 10.76 0.95
N THR A 222 -13.84 11.23 2.16
CA THR A 222 -13.66 10.46 3.39
C THR A 222 -15.01 9.89 3.81
N LEU A 223 -15.10 8.56 3.90
CA LEU A 223 -16.25 7.84 4.43
C LEU A 223 -15.89 7.15 5.74
N PHE A 224 -16.87 6.98 6.62
CA PHE A 224 -16.71 6.21 7.84
C PHE A 224 -17.84 5.22 7.98
N ARG A 225 -17.48 3.94 8.11
CA ARG A 225 -18.37 2.85 8.49
C ARG A 225 -18.17 2.58 9.98
N PRO A 226 -19.03 3.09 10.87
CA PRO A 226 -19.10 2.61 12.24
C PRO A 226 -19.58 1.15 12.26
N PHE A 227 -20.15 0.68 13.37
CA PHE A 227 -20.83 -0.63 13.40
C PHE A 227 -22.19 -0.65 12.67
N GLY A 228 -22.46 0.37 11.83
CA GLY A 228 -23.72 0.63 11.14
C GLY A 228 -23.52 1.01 9.66
N PRO A 229 -24.34 1.91 9.09
CA PRO A 229 -24.24 2.28 7.68
C PRO A 229 -23.02 3.17 7.41
N LEU A 230 -22.56 3.20 6.16
CA LEU A 230 -21.56 4.18 5.72
C LEU A 230 -22.08 5.61 5.90
N MET A 231 -21.20 6.49 6.37
CA MET A 231 -21.48 7.90 6.54
C MET A 231 -20.41 8.71 5.84
N LYS A 232 -20.81 9.80 5.18
CA LYS A 232 -19.88 10.83 4.69
C LYS A 232 -19.25 11.54 5.88
N VAL A 233 -17.93 11.63 5.90
CA VAL A 233 -17.17 12.45 6.86
C VAL A 233 -16.76 13.75 6.20
N ARG A 234 -16.25 13.68 4.96
CA ARG A 234 -15.71 14.82 4.25
C ARG A 234 -15.78 14.61 2.74
N SER A 235 -16.00 15.67 1.99
CA SER A 235 -15.77 15.77 0.55
C SER A 235 -14.98 17.05 0.31
N GLU A 236 -13.90 17.00 -0.46
CA GLU A 236 -13.07 18.17 -0.75
C GLU A 236 -12.38 18.06 -2.10
N THR A 237 -11.95 19.22 -2.61
CA THR A 237 -11.13 19.32 -3.82
C THR A 237 -9.66 19.49 -3.49
N ILE A 238 -8.81 18.62 -4.05
CA ILE A 238 -7.36 18.68 -3.89
C ILE A 238 -6.70 19.13 -5.19
N ASP A 239 -6.18 20.36 -5.18
CA ASP A 239 -5.30 20.88 -6.23
C ASP A 239 -3.85 20.49 -5.95
N ILE A 240 -3.36 19.49 -6.68
CA ILE A 240 -1.95 19.09 -6.60
C ILE A 240 -1.04 19.87 -7.55
N THR A 241 -1.56 20.78 -8.39
CA THR A 241 -0.83 21.39 -9.53
C THR A 241 0.40 22.19 -9.12
N LYS A 242 0.37 22.84 -7.95
CA LYS A 242 1.46 23.69 -7.44
C LYS A 242 2.51 22.92 -6.62
N SER A 243 2.23 21.67 -6.26
CA SER A 243 3.09 20.89 -5.38
C SER A 243 4.30 20.32 -6.12
N VAL A 244 5.47 20.91 -5.86
CA VAL A 244 6.76 20.40 -6.36
C VAL A 244 7.26 19.28 -5.45
N ILE A 245 7.78 18.20 -6.04
CA ILE A 245 8.47 17.14 -5.28
C ILE A 245 9.98 17.31 -5.45
N ASN A 246 10.71 17.38 -4.35
CA ASN A 246 12.16 17.24 -4.34
C ASN A 246 12.53 15.76 -4.12
N ILE A 247 12.97 15.08 -5.19
CA ILE A 247 13.45 13.70 -5.10
C ILE A 247 14.90 13.74 -4.63
N ILE A 248 15.18 13.15 -3.47
CA ILE A 248 16.50 13.14 -2.85
C ILE A 248 17.10 11.75 -2.99
N VAL A 249 18.22 11.66 -3.71
CA VAL A 249 18.93 10.41 -4.02
C VAL A 249 20.35 10.44 -3.45
N PRO A 250 20.63 9.69 -2.37
CA PRO A 250 21.99 9.49 -1.90
C PRO A 250 22.70 8.44 -2.79
N LEU A 251 23.96 8.68 -3.16
CA LEU A 251 24.67 7.86 -4.14
C LEU A 251 26.17 7.75 -3.83
N ALA A 252 26.76 6.57 -4.10
CA ALA A 252 28.21 6.35 -4.09
C ALA A 252 28.58 5.23 -5.08
N GLY A 253 29.52 5.46 -6.00
CA GLY A 253 30.08 4.46 -6.93
C GLY A 253 29.12 3.85 -7.98
N ARG A 254 27.81 3.81 -7.73
CA ARG A 254 26.79 3.15 -8.57
C ARG A 254 26.36 3.98 -9.78
N THR A 255 27.31 4.37 -10.62
CA THR A 255 27.09 5.26 -11.77
C THR A 255 26.18 4.63 -12.85
N GLU A 256 26.27 3.32 -13.08
CA GLU A 256 25.40 2.60 -14.02
C GLU A 256 23.94 2.58 -13.55
N ALA A 257 23.70 2.30 -12.26
CA ALA A 257 22.36 2.36 -11.67
C ALA A 257 21.80 3.79 -11.74
N PHE A 258 22.65 4.80 -11.51
CA PHE A 258 22.25 6.20 -11.67
C PHE A 258 21.89 6.56 -13.11
N ALA A 259 22.61 6.03 -14.11
CA ALA A 259 22.25 6.23 -15.51
C ALA A 259 20.87 5.63 -15.83
N GLN A 260 20.58 4.43 -15.32
CA GLN A 260 19.26 3.80 -15.46
C GLN A 260 18.16 4.58 -14.73
N PHE A 261 18.41 5.03 -13.49
CA PHE A 261 17.52 5.92 -12.76
C PHE A 261 17.20 7.18 -13.57
N MET A 262 18.23 7.80 -14.17
CA MET A 262 18.05 9.01 -14.96
C MET A 262 17.25 8.78 -16.25
N GLN A 263 17.22 7.58 -16.81
CA GLN A 263 16.31 7.25 -17.92
C GLN A 263 14.85 7.30 -17.47
N ASN A 264 14.51 6.63 -16.37
CA ASN A 264 13.16 6.70 -15.79
C ASN A 264 12.81 8.14 -15.35
N PHE A 265 13.75 8.85 -14.73
CA PHE A 265 13.57 10.25 -14.33
C PHE A 265 13.26 11.15 -15.54
N ARG A 266 13.96 10.99 -16.67
CA ARG A 266 13.66 11.77 -17.88
C ARG A 266 12.23 11.56 -18.34
N ASP A 267 11.82 10.30 -18.48
CA ASP A 267 10.50 9.97 -19.03
C ASP A 267 9.37 10.40 -18.10
N ILE A 268 9.53 10.21 -16.79
CA ILE A 268 8.48 10.49 -15.82
C ILE A 268 8.54 11.93 -15.31
N CYS A 269 9.69 12.39 -14.83
CA CYS A 269 9.80 13.69 -14.17
C CYS A 269 9.91 14.84 -15.17
N ILE A 270 10.71 14.69 -16.24
CA ILE A 270 10.97 15.78 -17.18
C ILE A 270 9.89 15.85 -18.26
N HIS A 271 9.53 14.72 -18.89
CA HIS A 271 8.57 14.72 -19.99
C HIS A 271 7.11 14.73 -19.51
N GLN A 272 6.78 14.03 -18.42
CA GLN A 272 5.39 13.81 -18.01
C GLN A 272 4.92 14.68 -16.83
N ASP A 273 5.60 14.69 -15.69
CA ASP A 273 5.15 15.40 -14.48
C ASP A 273 5.56 16.88 -14.46
N LYS A 274 6.79 17.19 -14.86
CA LYS A 274 7.38 18.54 -15.00
C LYS A 274 7.54 19.36 -13.72
N ARG A 275 7.10 18.86 -12.56
CA ARG A 275 7.07 19.60 -11.28
C ARG A 275 7.93 18.91 -10.24
N ILE A 276 9.15 18.61 -10.66
CA ILE A 276 10.13 17.84 -9.90
C ILE A 276 11.43 18.63 -9.81
N HIS A 277 12.05 18.56 -8.65
CA HIS A 277 13.44 18.91 -8.44
C HIS A 277 14.22 17.65 -8.05
N LEU A 278 15.43 17.49 -8.57
CA LEU A 278 16.31 16.36 -8.22
C LEU A 278 17.46 16.84 -7.32
N THR A 279 17.58 16.28 -6.12
CA THR A 279 18.75 16.49 -5.26
C THR A 279 19.57 15.20 -5.20
N VAL A 280 20.75 15.21 -5.81
CA VAL A 280 21.71 14.09 -5.72
C VAL A 280 22.75 14.42 -4.65
N VAL A 281 22.89 13.54 -3.67
CA VAL A 281 23.93 13.64 -2.63
C VAL A 281 24.96 12.55 -2.88
N TYR A 282 26.11 12.95 -3.43
CA TYR A 282 27.16 12.05 -3.86
C TYR A 282 28.26 11.92 -2.82
N PHE A 283 28.63 10.69 -2.47
CA PHE A 283 29.70 10.37 -1.53
C PHE A 283 30.95 9.87 -2.25
N GLY A 284 32.11 10.43 -1.91
CA GLY A 284 33.41 10.08 -2.48
C GLY A 284 33.73 10.80 -3.80
N GLU A 285 34.93 10.55 -4.31
CA GLU A 285 35.43 11.12 -5.57
C GLU A 285 35.27 10.16 -6.76
N GLU A 286 35.43 8.86 -6.54
CA GLU A 286 35.29 7.83 -7.57
C GLU A 286 33.87 7.84 -8.14
N GLY A 287 33.74 7.98 -9.47
CA GLY A 287 32.45 8.01 -10.18
C GLY A 287 31.72 9.37 -10.16
N LEU A 288 32.19 10.36 -9.39
CA LEU A 288 31.56 11.69 -9.32
C LEU A 288 31.58 12.39 -10.69
N SER A 289 32.66 12.23 -11.46
CA SER A 289 32.76 12.79 -12.80
C SER A 289 31.72 12.20 -13.75
N ASP A 290 31.43 10.90 -13.64
CA ASP A 290 30.45 10.23 -14.49
C ASP A 290 29.03 10.70 -14.15
N VAL A 291 28.72 10.87 -12.86
CA VAL A 291 27.44 11.44 -12.42
C VAL A 291 27.25 12.87 -12.95
N LYS A 292 28.30 13.70 -12.90
CA LYS A 292 28.26 15.05 -13.49
C LYS A 292 28.00 14.98 -14.99
N ASN A 293 28.71 14.12 -15.71
CA ASN A 293 28.52 13.94 -17.15
C ASN A 293 27.09 13.48 -17.50
N ILE A 294 26.52 12.56 -16.71
CA ILE A 294 25.12 12.10 -16.88
C ILE A 294 24.15 13.28 -16.68
N LEU A 295 24.31 14.06 -15.62
CA LEU A 295 23.47 15.23 -15.36
C LEU A 295 23.62 16.30 -16.46
N GLU A 296 24.84 16.61 -16.88
CA GLU A 296 25.13 17.57 -17.95
C GLU A 296 24.55 17.11 -19.30
N SER A 297 24.62 15.81 -19.60
CA SER A 297 23.97 15.22 -20.78
C SER A 297 22.46 15.48 -20.74
N VAL A 298 21.79 15.16 -19.62
CA VAL A 298 20.35 15.42 -19.45
C VAL A 298 20.02 16.90 -19.60
N VAL A 299 20.81 17.80 -19.03
CA VAL A 299 20.66 19.26 -19.19
C VAL A 299 20.73 19.64 -20.67
N SER A 300 21.74 19.16 -21.39
CA SER A 300 21.96 19.50 -22.80
C SER A 300 20.86 18.97 -23.73
N GLU A 301 20.31 17.79 -23.43
CA GLU A 301 19.29 17.13 -24.26
C GLU A 301 17.87 17.61 -23.96
N THR A 302 17.57 18.00 -22.71
CA THR A 302 16.20 18.25 -22.25
C THR A 302 15.96 19.67 -21.71
N ASN A 303 17.01 20.50 -21.58
CA ASN A 303 16.96 21.83 -20.95
C ASN A 303 16.43 21.81 -19.49
N PHE A 304 16.65 20.69 -18.79
CA PHE A 304 16.23 20.53 -17.40
C PHE A 304 17.27 21.07 -16.42
N HIS A 305 16.95 22.16 -15.71
CA HIS A 305 17.86 22.82 -14.76
C HIS A 305 17.45 22.67 -13.29
N ASN A 306 16.35 21.98 -13.00
CA ASN A 306 15.82 21.83 -11.64
C ASN A 306 16.51 20.68 -10.90
N TYR A 307 17.81 20.79 -10.69
CA TYR A 307 18.56 19.82 -9.88
C TYR A 307 19.59 20.48 -8.98
N THR A 308 20.08 19.71 -8.01
CA THR A 308 21.15 20.09 -7.08
C THR A 308 22.05 18.88 -6.89
N LEU A 309 23.36 19.07 -7.06
CA LEU A 309 24.37 18.05 -6.78
C LEU A 309 25.18 18.49 -5.57
N VAL A 310 25.07 17.75 -4.46
CA VAL A 310 25.87 17.94 -3.26
C VAL A 310 26.93 16.85 -3.23
N SER A 311 28.20 17.22 -3.15
CA SER A 311 29.31 16.27 -3.05
C SER A 311 29.88 16.26 -1.64
N LEU A 312 30.02 15.07 -1.07
CA LEU A 312 30.54 14.82 0.27
C LEU A 312 31.79 13.94 0.15
N ASN A 313 32.90 14.37 0.75
CA ASN A 313 34.12 13.56 0.83
C ASN A 313 34.12 12.71 2.11
N GLU A 314 33.14 11.82 2.21
CA GLU A 314 32.89 10.93 3.36
C GLU A 314 32.52 9.53 2.83
N GLU A 315 32.62 8.50 3.67
CA GLU A 315 32.07 7.18 3.33
C GLU A 315 30.55 7.24 3.21
N PHE A 316 29.98 6.41 2.34
CA PHE A 316 28.55 6.39 2.09
C PHE A 316 27.76 6.05 3.35
N ASN A 317 26.85 6.95 3.72
CA ASN A 317 25.82 6.70 4.72
C ASN A 317 24.48 7.23 4.19
N ARG A 318 23.50 6.34 4.05
CA ARG A 318 22.20 6.65 3.44
C ARG A 318 21.43 7.70 4.24
N GLY A 319 21.28 7.51 5.56
CA GLY A 319 20.58 8.46 6.43
C GLY A 319 21.22 9.85 6.44
N ARG A 320 22.56 9.90 6.48
CA ARG A 320 23.34 11.14 6.32
C ARG A 320 23.08 11.81 4.99
N GLY A 321 23.08 11.05 3.90
CA GLY A 321 22.85 11.58 2.55
C GLY A 321 21.46 12.19 2.40
N LEU A 322 20.44 11.50 2.91
CA LEU A 322 19.06 11.99 2.91
C LEU A 322 18.89 13.23 3.80
N ASP A 323 19.49 13.26 4.99
CA ASP A 323 19.45 14.44 5.88
C ASP A 323 20.13 15.66 5.22
N VAL A 324 21.31 15.48 4.64
CA VAL A 324 22.02 16.54 3.91
C VAL A 324 21.19 17.03 2.72
N GLY A 325 20.60 16.11 1.95
CA GLY A 325 19.76 16.47 0.81
C GLY A 325 18.49 17.23 1.20
N ALA A 326 17.85 16.85 2.31
CA ALA A 326 16.69 17.56 2.86
C ALA A 326 17.06 18.98 3.33
N ARG A 327 18.23 19.14 3.95
CA ARG A 327 18.73 20.43 4.45
C ARG A 327 19.28 21.34 3.36
N ALA A 328 19.78 20.78 2.26
CA ALA A 328 20.27 21.55 1.10
C ALA A 328 19.15 22.32 0.38
N TRP A 329 17.88 21.99 0.64
CA TRP A 329 16.75 22.76 0.15
C TRP A 329 16.56 24.06 0.96
N GLU A 330 16.69 25.20 0.28
CA GLU A 330 16.58 26.55 0.87
C GLU A 330 15.37 27.36 0.36
N LYS A 331 14.60 26.82 -0.59
CA LYS A 331 13.52 27.55 -1.30
C LYS A 331 12.18 27.53 -0.55
N GLY A 332 12.20 27.44 0.77
CA GLY A 332 11.00 27.32 1.61
C GLY A 332 10.49 25.88 1.75
N GLU A 333 9.17 25.71 1.88
CA GLU A 333 8.55 24.41 2.10
C GLU A 333 8.52 23.57 0.81
N VAL A 334 8.71 22.25 0.94
CA VAL A 334 8.68 21.33 -0.21
C VAL A 334 8.30 19.93 0.23
N LEU A 335 7.55 19.23 -0.63
CA LEU A 335 7.33 17.80 -0.48
C LEU A 335 8.60 17.07 -0.92
N MET A 336 9.21 16.32 -0.01
CA MET A 336 10.42 15.54 -0.30
C MET A 336 10.06 14.09 -0.56
N PHE A 337 10.66 13.49 -1.57
CA PHE A 337 10.64 12.04 -1.76
C PHE A 337 12.05 11.48 -1.51
N PHE A 338 12.21 10.72 -0.43
CA PHE A 338 13.45 9.98 -0.15
C PHE A 338 13.48 8.73 -1.02
N CYS A 339 14.48 8.63 -1.90
CA CYS A 339 14.48 7.68 -2.98
C CYS A 339 15.85 6.99 -3.12
N ASP A 340 15.85 5.68 -3.27
CA ASP A 340 17.06 4.92 -3.61
C ASP A 340 17.26 4.95 -5.13
N VAL A 341 18.52 4.86 -5.58
CA VAL A 341 18.85 4.90 -7.02
C VAL A 341 18.25 3.72 -7.81
N ASP A 342 17.95 2.61 -7.13
CA ASP A 342 17.36 1.41 -7.73
C ASP A 342 15.82 1.42 -7.76
N ILE A 343 15.19 2.54 -7.41
CA ILE A 343 13.75 2.70 -7.49
C ILE A 343 13.36 3.09 -8.92
N TYR A 344 12.40 2.34 -9.46
CA TYR A 344 11.65 2.71 -10.65
C TYR A 344 10.27 3.19 -10.23
N PHE A 345 9.83 4.33 -10.73
CA PHE A 345 8.52 4.88 -10.39
C PHE A 345 7.75 5.39 -11.61
N SER A 346 6.43 5.50 -11.46
CA SER A 346 5.53 6.09 -12.46
C SER A 346 5.09 7.51 -12.09
N LYS A 347 4.40 8.19 -13.01
CA LYS A 347 3.80 9.51 -12.75
C LYS A 347 2.71 9.42 -11.69
N GLU A 348 1.93 8.34 -11.71
CA GLU A 348 0.83 8.07 -10.81
C GLU A 348 1.34 8.01 -9.36
N PHE A 349 2.47 7.33 -9.12
CA PHE A 349 3.13 7.34 -7.81
C PHE A 349 3.47 8.75 -7.32
N LEU A 350 3.98 9.62 -8.19
CA LEU A 350 4.28 11.01 -7.81
C LEU A 350 3.01 11.78 -7.45
N ASN A 351 1.86 11.44 -8.03
CA ASN A 351 0.57 12.00 -7.62
C ASN A 351 0.14 11.42 -6.28
N SER A 352 0.25 10.11 -6.05
CA SER A 352 -0.02 9.50 -4.74
C SER A 352 0.82 10.15 -3.64
N CYS A 353 2.08 10.48 -3.88
CA CYS A 353 2.90 11.23 -2.92
C CYS A 353 2.30 12.60 -2.54
N ARG A 354 1.70 13.32 -3.49
CA ARG A 354 1.07 14.63 -3.25
C ARG A 354 -0.28 14.50 -2.54
N LEU A 355 -1.03 13.44 -2.81
CA LEU A 355 -2.35 13.18 -2.21
C LEU A 355 -2.24 12.67 -0.77
N ASN A 356 -1.20 11.89 -0.48
CA ASN A 356 -1.05 11.17 0.79
C ASN A 356 -0.13 11.84 1.81
N ALA A 357 0.53 12.95 1.44
CA ALA A 357 1.35 13.75 2.35
C ALA A 357 0.72 15.13 2.54
N GLU A 358 0.63 15.59 3.78
CA GLU A 358 0.04 16.89 4.14
C GLU A 358 0.85 17.53 5.27
N PRO A 359 1.31 18.79 5.13
CA PRO A 359 2.17 19.41 6.12
C PRO A 359 1.50 19.45 7.49
N GLY A 360 2.19 19.00 8.53
CA GLY A 360 1.70 19.00 9.90
C GLY A 360 0.56 18.02 10.18
N LYS A 361 0.17 17.15 9.22
CA LYS A 361 -0.90 16.16 9.41
C LYS A 361 -0.54 14.74 8.96
N LYS A 362 0.01 14.58 7.76
CA LYS A 362 0.20 13.25 7.13
C LYS A 362 1.60 13.09 6.54
N VAL A 363 2.23 11.96 6.83
CA VAL A 363 3.44 11.48 6.17
C VAL A 363 3.15 10.21 5.38
N PHE A 364 3.66 10.11 4.16
CA PHE A 364 3.39 8.98 3.29
C PHE A 364 4.59 8.02 3.23
N TYR A 365 4.32 6.74 3.50
CA TYR A 365 5.27 5.64 3.47
C TYR A 365 4.79 4.58 2.46
N PRO A 366 5.03 4.78 1.16
CA PRO A 366 4.61 3.84 0.12
C PRO A 366 5.25 2.45 0.32
N VAL A 367 4.47 1.39 0.11
CA VAL A 367 4.99 0.01 0.08
C VAL A 367 5.40 -0.32 -1.36
N VAL A 368 6.70 -0.53 -1.56
CA VAL A 368 7.29 -0.82 -2.87
C VAL A 368 7.14 -2.29 -3.25
N PHE A 369 6.97 -2.58 -4.55
CA PHE A 369 7.11 -3.93 -5.08
C PHE A 369 8.59 -4.23 -5.37
N SER A 370 9.19 -5.17 -4.64
CA SER A 370 10.59 -5.56 -4.85
C SER A 370 10.69 -6.71 -5.83
N LEU A 371 11.44 -6.50 -6.91
CA LEU A 371 11.72 -7.55 -7.88
C LEU A 371 12.74 -8.54 -7.33
N TYR A 372 12.57 -9.81 -7.69
CA TYR A 372 13.54 -10.86 -7.40
C TYR A 372 14.74 -10.80 -8.33
N ASN A 373 15.77 -11.59 -8.03
CA ASN A 373 16.96 -11.71 -8.85
C ASN A 373 16.60 -12.18 -10.27
N PRO A 374 16.79 -11.34 -11.31
CA PRO A 374 16.40 -11.68 -12.66
C PRO A 374 17.18 -12.88 -13.20
N ALA A 375 18.41 -13.12 -12.72
CA ALA A 375 19.21 -14.28 -13.10
C ALA A 375 18.59 -15.61 -12.61
N ILE A 376 17.80 -15.58 -11.53
CA ILE A 376 17.09 -16.75 -11.01
C ILE A 376 15.70 -16.87 -11.64
N VAL A 377 14.94 -15.77 -11.67
CA VAL A 377 13.56 -15.74 -12.21
C VAL A 377 13.54 -16.14 -13.68
N TYR A 378 14.50 -15.65 -14.46
CA TYR A 378 14.58 -15.88 -15.90
C TYR A 378 15.67 -16.88 -16.28
N ALA A 379 16.07 -17.77 -15.36
CA ALA A 379 17.16 -18.74 -15.58
C ALA A 379 16.93 -19.70 -16.77
N SER A 380 15.70 -19.84 -17.26
CA SER A 380 15.36 -20.63 -18.45
C SER A 380 15.52 -19.88 -19.78
N GLN A 381 15.81 -18.58 -19.74
CA GLN A 381 16.04 -17.71 -20.88
C GLN A 381 17.55 -17.43 -21.03
N ASP A 382 18.01 -17.11 -22.24
CA ASP A 382 19.42 -16.80 -22.50
C ASP A 382 19.87 -15.52 -21.77
N ALA A 383 18.96 -14.57 -21.58
CA ALA A 383 19.16 -13.34 -20.82
C ALA A 383 17.85 -12.87 -20.19
N PRO A 384 17.89 -12.15 -19.06
CA PRO A 384 16.70 -11.49 -18.53
C PRO A 384 16.11 -10.50 -19.54
N PRO A 385 14.78 -10.35 -19.58
CA PRO A 385 14.14 -9.38 -20.44
C PRO A 385 14.49 -7.94 -20.01
N PRO A 386 14.28 -6.93 -20.87
CA PRO A 386 14.40 -5.51 -20.49
C PRO A 386 13.57 -5.15 -19.25
N VAL A 387 14.01 -4.12 -18.50
CA VAL A 387 13.41 -3.77 -17.20
C VAL A 387 11.91 -3.48 -17.31
N ASP A 388 11.46 -2.76 -18.34
CA ASP A 388 10.06 -2.46 -18.60
C ASP A 388 9.16 -3.71 -18.63
N GLN A 389 9.69 -4.85 -19.10
CA GLN A 389 8.97 -6.12 -19.14
C GLN A 389 9.03 -6.90 -17.81
N GLN A 390 9.94 -6.52 -16.91
CA GLN A 390 10.06 -7.09 -15.56
C GLN A 390 9.13 -6.41 -14.55
N LEU A 391 8.63 -5.20 -14.84
CA LEU A 391 7.76 -4.40 -13.96
C LEU A 391 6.33 -4.95 -13.90
N VAL A 392 6.20 -6.19 -13.42
CA VAL A 392 4.94 -6.91 -13.30
C VAL A 392 4.71 -7.38 -11.87
N HIS A 393 3.49 -7.22 -11.39
CA HIS A 393 3.08 -7.74 -10.08
C HIS A 393 2.70 -9.21 -10.20
N LYS A 394 3.69 -10.09 -10.01
CA LYS A 394 3.45 -11.53 -9.92
C LYS A 394 4.22 -12.11 -8.74
N LYS A 395 3.64 -13.13 -8.12
CA LYS A 395 4.24 -13.85 -6.99
C LYS A 395 5.59 -14.50 -7.32
N ASP A 396 5.86 -14.76 -8.59
CA ASP A 396 7.11 -15.35 -9.08
C ASP A 396 8.14 -14.31 -9.56
N SER A 397 7.73 -13.06 -9.79
CA SER A 397 8.61 -11.94 -10.20
C SER A 397 9.07 -11.07 -9.03
N GLY A 398 8.31 -11.02 -7.92
CA GLY A 398 8.66 -10.20 -6.77
C GLY A 398 7.68 -10.30 -5.62
N PHE A 399 7.73 -9.33 -4.71
CA PHE A 399 6.86 -9.24 -3.54
C PHE A 399 6.72 -7.80 -3.04
N TRP A 400 5.62 -7.51 -2.34
CA TRP A 400 5.41 -6.25 -1.64
C TRP A 400 6.27 -6.17 -0.38
N ARG A 401 7.14 -5.16 -0.30
CA ARG A 401 8.10 -4.99 0.81
C ARG A 401 7.47 -4.24 1.99
N ASP A 402 6.67 -4.94 2.74
CA ASP A 402 6.00 -4.46 3.95
C ASP A 402 6.94 -4.09 5.11
N PHE A 403 8.16 -4.63 5.14
CA PHE A 403 9.17 -4.38 6.17
C PHE A 403 10.13 -3.21 5.88
N GLY A 404 10.06 -2.58 4.70
CA GLY A 404 10.98 -1.51 4.30
C GLY A 404 10.38 -0.12 4.49
N PHE A 405 11.11 0.81 5.12
CA PHE A 405 10.64 2.18 5.40
C PHE A 405 11.49 3.25 4.71
N GLY A 406 12.42 2.83 3.83
CA GLY A 406 13.38 3.72 3.20
C GLY A 406 12.77 4.75 2.24
N MET A 407 11.66 4.42 1.59
CA MET A 407 10.98 5.31 0.64
C MET A 407 9.83 6.00 1.36
N THR A 408 9.86 7.33 1.37
CA THR A 408 8.85 8.15 2.04
C THR A 408 8.68 9.50 1.35
N CYS A 409 7.43 9.97 1.31
CA CYS A 409 7.02 11.28 0.85
C CYS A 409 6.57 12.11 2.06
N GLN A 410 7.29 13.19 2.33
CA GLN A 410 7.12 13.98 3.56
C GLN A 410 7.52 15.44 3.36
N TYR A 411 6.84 16.34 4.06
CA TYR A 411 7.18 17.75 4.03
C TYR A 411 8.47 18.03 4.82
N ARG A 412 9.23 19.01 4.35
CA ARG A 412 10.51 19.39 4.93
C ARG A 412 10.36 19.90 6.35
N THR A 413 9.36 20.74 6.63
CA THR A 413 9.07 21.18 8.01
C THR A 413 8.82 20.01 8.94
N ASP A 414 8.04 19.02 8.52
CA ASP A 414 7.67 17.88 9.36
C ASP A 414 8.91 17.05 9.69
N PHE A 415 9.72 16.73 8.67
CA PHE A 415 10.99 16.03 8.84
C PHE A 415 11.95 16.74 9.80
N LEU A 416 12.07 18.08 9.69
CA LEU A 416 12.92 18.85 10.59
C LEU A 416 12.35 18.93 12.02
N THR A 417 11.03 19.01 12.16
CA THR A 417 10.33 19.14 13.44
C THR A 417 10.48 17.88 14.30
N ILE A 418 10.40 16.70 13.68
CA ILE A 418 10.66 15.43 14.38
C ILE A 418 12.16 15.16 14.63
N GLY A 419 13.05 16.08 14.25
CA GLY A 419 14.49 16.00 14.46
C GLY A 419 15.25 15.14 13.45
N GLY A 420 14.66 14.84 12.28
CA GLY A 420 15.32 14.15 11.17
C GLY A 420 15.91 12.77 11.50
N PHE A 421 16.96 12.38 10.78
CA PHE A 421 17.68 11.13 11.03
C PHE A 421 18.54 11.20 12.29
N ASP A 422 18.72 10.06 12.95
CA ASP A 422 19.77 9.88 13.94
C ASP A 422 21.11 9.66 13.22
N LEU A 423 21.96 10.69 13.23
CA LEU A 423 23.26 10.68 12.55
C LEU A 423 24.36 9.95 13.33
N GLU A 424 24.07 9.49 14.55
CA GLU A 424 24.99 8.67 15.33
C GLU A 424 24.99 7.20 14.88
N VAL A 425 23.97 6.79 14.12
CA VAL A 425 23.89 5.46 13.50
C VAL A 425 25.00 5.32 12.46
N LYS A 426 26.07 4.61 12.84
CA LYS A 426 27.17 4.23 11.95
C LYS A 426 26.83 2.92 11.23
N GLY A 427 27.15 2.87 9.94
CA GLY A 427 26.97 1.68 9.11
C GLY A 427 25.60 1.60 8.43
N TRP A 428 25.15 0.38 8.14
CA TRP A 428 23.96 0.11 7.34
C TRP A 428 22.78 -0.38 8.18
N GLY A 429 21.59 0.19 7.92
CA GLY A 429 20.30 -0.33 8.35
C GLY A 429 19.78 0.23 9.66
N GLY A 430 18.45 0.33 9.74
CA GLY A 430 17.69 0.77 10.91
C GLY A 430 17.37 2.27 10.95
N GLU A 431 18.03 3.08 10.11
CA GLU A 431 17.80 4.52 10.06
C GLU A 431 16.38 4.88 9.60
N ASP A 432 15.86 4.11 8.66
CA ASP A 432 14.50 4.24 8.11
C ASP A 432 13.44 3.84 9.15
N VAL A 433 13.67 2.74 9.87
CA VAL A 433 12.84 2.28 10.98
C VAL A 433 12.84 3.30 12.11
N HIS A 434 13.98 3.89 12.46
CA HIS A 434 14.08 4.91 13.49
C HIS A 434 13.33 6.19 13.10
N LEU A 435 13.47 6.65 11.85
CA LEU A 435 12.70 7.79 11.35
C LEU A 435 11.19 7.51 11.40
N TYR A 436 10.76 6.34 10.91
CA TYR A 436 9.35 5.93 10.96
C TYR A 436 8.80 5.91 12.39
N ARG A 437 9.58 5.37 13.34
CA ARG A 437 9.21 5.40 14.76
C ARG A 437 9.05 6.83 15.28
N LYS A 438 9.92 7.78 14.89
CA LYS A 438 9.76 9.18 15.31
C LYS A 438 8.43 9.77 14.84
N TYR A 439 7.99 9.47 13.61
CA TYR A 439 6.67 9.88 13.14
C TYR A 439 5.53 9.25 13.94
N LEU A 440 5.62 7.95 14.26
CA LEU A 440 4.60 7.28 15.08
C LEU A 440 4.48 7.83 16.51
N HIS A 441 5.52 8.49 17.04
CA HIS A 441 5.48 9.15 18.35
C HIS A 441 5.12 10.64 18.26
N SER A 442 4.86 11.16 17.05
CA SER A 442 4.40 12.53 16.82
C SER A 442 2.89 12.57 16.63
N ASP A 443 2.33 13.77 16.47
CA ASP A 443 0.90 13.97 16.16
C ASP A 443 0.55 13.70 14.68
N LEU A 444 1.54 13.31 13.85
CA LEU A 444 1.37 13.03 12.43
C LEU A 444 0.81 11.62 12.20
N ILE A 445 -0.07 11.50 11.21
CA ILE A 445 -0.57 10.21 10.72
C ILE A 445 0.40 9.66 9.68
N ALA A 446 0.93 8.47 9.92
CA ALA A 446 1.71 7.74 8.93
C ALA A 446 0.77 6.92 8.02
N VAL A 447 0.64 7.34 6.76
CA VAL A 447 -0.11 6.65 5.71
C VAL A 447 0.81 5.65 5.04
N ARG A 448 0.43 4.36 5.04
CA ARG A 448 1.24 3.28 4.45
C ARG A 448 0.35 2.36 3.61
N THR A 449 0.58 2.37 2.30
CA THR A 449 -0.16 1.56 1.32
C THR A 449 0.78 1.16 0.17
N PRO A 450 0.61 -0.02 -0.44
CA PRO A 450 1.28 -0.38 -1.68
C PRO A 450 0.93 0.56 -2.81
N VAL A 451 1.95 0.81 -3.63
CA VAL A 451 1.80 1.63 -4.82
C VAL A 451 2.19 0.80 -6.05
N PRO A 452 1.25 0.48 -6.95
CA PRO A 452 1.51 -0.29 -8.17
C PRO A 452 2.64 0.30 -9.03
N GLY A 453 2.67 1.62 -9.15
CA GLY A 453 3.68 2.33 -9.93
C GLY A 453 5.06 2.45 -9.27
N LEU A 454 5.36 1.75 -8.17
CA LEU A 454 6.62 1.85 -7.44
C LEU A 454 7.31 0.49 -7.32
N PHE A 455 8.49 0.37 -7.95
CA PHE A 455 9.28 -0.85 -7.97
C PHE A 455 10.68 -0.61 -7.41
N HIS A 456 11.20 -1.60 -6.68
CA HIS A 456 12.60 -1.67 -6.31
C HIS A 456 13.24 -2.71 -7.21
N LEU A 457 14.11 -2.26 -8.12
CA LEU A 457 14.86 -3.13 -9.01
C LEU A 457 15.80 -3.99 -8.18
N TRP A 458 15.95 -5.25 -8.58
CA TRP A 458 16.90 -6.12 -7.89
C TRP A 458 18.31 -5.62 -8.13
N HIS A 459 19.11 -5.58 -7.06
CA HIS A 459 20.54 -5.39 -7.15
C HIS A 459 21.23 -6.29 -6.14
N GLU A 460 22.48 -6.63 -6.41
CA GLU A 460 23.26 -7.40 -5.46
C GLU A 460 23.44 -6.61 -4.15
N LYS A 461 23.32 -7.33 -3.05
CA LYS A 461 23.52 -6.80 -1.70
C LYS A 461 24.77 -7.41 -1.09
N HIS A 462 25.69 -6.56 -0.64
CA HIS A 462 26.86 -6.96 0.13
C HIS A 462 26.60 -6.72 1.62
N CYS A 463 26.73 -7.78 2.44
CA CYS A 463 26.61 -7.70 3.89
C CYS A 463 28.02 -7.74 4.49
N ALA A 464 28.52 -6.57 4.90
CA ALA A 464 29.88 -6.42 5.40
C ALA A 464 30.08 -7.18 6.72
N ASP A 465 31.30 -7.70 6.93
CA ASP A 465 31.65 -8.51 8.10
C ASP A 465 31.74 -7.68 9.39
N GLU A 466 31.92 -6.36 9.27
CA GLU A 466 32.01 -5.40 10.37
C GLU A 466 30.65 -5.00 10.95
N LEU A 467 29.54 -5.43 10.32
CA LEU A 467 28.19 -5.17 10.82
C LEU A 467 27.96 -5.82 12.18
N THR A 468 27.15 -5.18 13.03
CA THR A 468 26.70 -5.82 14.27
C THR A 468 25.89 -7.09 13.94
N PRO A 469 25.82 -8.08 14.84
CA PRO A 469 25.06 -9.31 14.59
C PRO A 469 23.60 -9.08 14.18
N GLU A 470 22.97 -8.03 14.71
CA GLU A 470 21.61 -7.64 14.35
C GLU A 470 21.53 -7.05 12.94
N GLN A 471 22.40 -6.11 12.59
CA GLN A 471 22.47 -5.52 11.25
C GLN A 471 22.81 -6.56 10.19
N TYR A 472 23.75 -7.45 10.46
CA TYR A 472 24.11 -8.54 9.56
C TYR A 472 22.92 -9.47 9.32
N ARG A 473 22.19 -9.86 10.39
CA ARG A 473 20.98 -10.68 10.28
C ARG A 473 19.91 -10.00 9.43
N MET A 474 19.67 -8.70 9.64
CA MET A 474 18.73 -7.92 8.81
C MET A 474 19.19 -7.87 7.35
N CYS A 475 20.48 -7.64 7.11
CA CYS A 475 21.06 -7.59 5.78
C CYS A 475 20.88 -8.90 5.03
N ILE A 476 21.29 -10.02 5.64
CA ILE A 476 21.25 -11.34 5.00
C ILE A 476 19.82 -11.86 4.81
N GLN A 477 18.91 -11.57 5.75
CA GLN A 477 17.48 -11.90 5.59
C GLN A 477 16.88 -11.14 4.43
N SER A 478 17.15 -9.83 4.34
CA SER A 478 16.72 -9.02 3.21
C SER A 478 17.33 -9.53 1.90
N LYS A 479 18.62 -9.88 1.86
CA LYS A 479 19.27 -10.47 0.67
C LYS A 479 18.55 -11.75 0.24
N ALA A 480 18.40 -12.72 1.16
CA ALA A 480 17.77 -14.00 0.89
C ALA A 480 16.33 -13.85 0.36
N MET A 481 15.55 -12.93 0.93
CA MET A 481 14.18 -12.66 0.46
C MET A 481 14.13 -12.06 -0.95
N ASN A 482 15.17 -11.38 -1.42
CA ASN A 482 15.19 -10.77 -2.76
C ASN A 482 15.72 -11.71 -3.85
N GLU A 483 16.19 -12.91 -3.51
CA GLU A 483 16.74 -13.81 -4.54
C GLU A 483 15.65 -14.42 -5.43
N ALA A 484 14.59 -14.97 -4.84
CA ALA A 484 13.56 -15.65 -5.61
C ALA A 484 12.32 -16.00 -4.78
N SER A 485 11.23 -16.31 -5.48
CA SER A 485 10.04 -16.92 -4.87
C SER A 485 10.39 -18.29 -4.26
N HIS A 486 9.57 -18.74 -3.31
CA HIS A 486 9.72 -20.06 -2.70
C HIS A 486 9.76 -21.19 -3.75
N SER A 487 8.92 -21.08 -4.79
CA SER A 487 8.87 -22.05 -5.88
C SER A 487 10.17 -22.07 -6.69
N HIS A 488 10.71 -20.90 -7.06
CA HIS A 488 11.98 -20.81 -7.79
C HIS A 488 13.14 -21.38 -6.97
N LEU A 489 13.22 -21.05 -5.67
CA LEU A 489 14.23 -21.62 -4.78
C LEU A 489 14.08 -23.14 -4.65
N GLY A 490 12.85 -23.65 -4.54
CA GLY A 490 12.59 -25.09 -4.57
C GLY A 490 13.11 -25.76 -5.84
N MET A 491 12.89 -25.16 -7.00
CA MET A 491 13.40 -25.67 -8.28
C MET A 491 14.93 -25.67 -8.35
N LEU A 492 15.60 -24.72 -7.69
CA LEU A 492 17.06 -24.73 -7.57
C LEU A 492 17.55 -25.85 -6.64
N VAL A 493 16.89 -26.04 -5.49
CA VAL A 493 17.24 -27.08 -4.51
C VAL A 493 17.09 -28.48 -5.09
N PHE A 494 16.01 -28.73 -5.86
CA PHE A 494 15.74 -30.04 -6.46
C PHE A 494 16.27 -30.20 -7.89
N ARG A 495 17.17 -29.32 -8.35
CA ARG A 495 17.67 -29.30 -9.74
C ARG A 495 18.24 -30.64 -10.19
N GLU A 496 19.08 -31.27 -9.38
CA GLU A 496 19.72 -32.56 -9.73
C GLU A 496 18.69 -33.70 -9.88
N GLU A 497 17.64 -33.71 -9.07
CA GLU A 497 16.55 -34.69 -9.15
C GLU A 497 15.75 -34.50 -10.44
N ILE A 498 15.45 -33.25 -10.79
CA ILE A 498 14.74 -32.87 -12.01
C ILE A 498 15.56 -33.28 -13.24
N GLU A 499 16.86 -32.94 -13.28
CA GLU A 499 17.75 -33.32 -14.38
C GLU A 499 17.88 -34.84 -14.52
N THR A 500 17.99 -35.55 -13.40
CA THR A 500 18.04 -37.01 -13.38
C THR A 500 16.76 -37.62 -13.95
N HIS A 501 15.60 -37.05 -13.61
CA HIS A 501 14.31 -37.46 -14.15
C HIS A 501 14.23 -37.23 -15.67
N LEU A 502 14.61 -36.04 -16.15
CA LEU A 502 14.58 -35.68 -17.56
C LEU A 502 15.51 -36.57 -18.40
N ARG A 503 16.72 -36.87 -17.91
CA ARG A 503 17.65 -37.81 -18.56
C ARG A 503 17.06 -39.21 -18.68
N LYS A 504 16.38 -39.70 -17.64
CA LYS A 504 15.70 -41.01 -17.67
C LYS A 504 14.54 -41.03 -18.67
N GLN A 505 13.77 -39.95 -18.79
CA GLN A 505 12.70 -39.85 -19.80
C GLN A 505 13.26 -39.84 -21.22
N ALA A 506 14.30 -39.05 -21.50
CA ALA A 506 14.92 -38.98 -22.82
C ALA A 506 15.50 -40.33 -23.28
N PHE A 507 16.04 -41.12 -22.34
CA PHE A 507 16.51 -42.47 -22.65
C PHE A 507 15.35 -43.42 -23.01
N ARG A 508 14.20 -43.32 -22.32
CA ARG A 508 13.01 -44.12 -22.62
C ARG A 508 12.40 -43.78 -23.98
N SER A 509 12.24 -42.50 -24.30
CA SER A 509 11.71 -42.07 -25.60
C SER A 509 12.59 -42.51 -26.77
N ASN A 510 13.92 -42.48 -26.59
CA ASN A 510 14.85 -42.97 -27.62
C ASN A 510 14.81 -44.49 -27.77
N SER A 511 14.56 -45.25 -26.70
CA SER A 511 14.40 -46.70 -26.79
C SER A 511 13.09 -47.13 -27.45
N GLU A 512 12.02 -46.33 -27.31
CA GLU A 512 10.72 -46.60 -27.94
C GLU A 512 10.66 -46.16 -29.41
N ALA A 513 11.51 -45.21 -29.85
CA ALA A 513 11.59 -44.77 -31.24
C ALA A 513 12.45 -45.68 -32.15
N VAL A 514 13.20 -46.62 -31.56
CA VAL A 514 14.12 -47.53 -32.27
C VAL A 514 13.59 -48.98 -32.32
N GLY A 515 12.48 -49.28 -31.63
CA GLY A 515 11.75 -50.54 -31.72
C GLY A 515 10.55 -50.42 -32.64
#